data_AF-A0A2Z5R2A9-F1
#
_entry.id   AF-A0A2Z5R2A9-F1
#
_cell.length_a   1.000
_cell.length_b   1.000
_cell.length_c   1.000
_cell.angle_alpha   90.00
_cell.angle_beta   90.00
_cell.angle_gamma   90.00
#
_symmetry.space_group_name_H-M   'P 1'
#
loop_
_entity.id
_entity.type
_entity.pdbx_description
1 polymer ?
#
loop_
_entity_poly.entity_id
_entity_poly.type
_entity_poly.pdbx_seq_one_letter_code
_entity_poly.pdbx_strand_id
1 'polypeptide(L)'
;MKDRACVEECPVDCIYEGDRTLYIHPDECVDCGACEPVCPVEAIYYEDDVPEEWSEYITANAEFFDDLGSPGGAAKMGPTGKDVPFIAALPPQGE
;
A
#
# COMPACT_ATOMS: atom_id res chain seq x y z
N MET A 1 -6.72 -11.06 -8.16
CA MET A 1 -7.12 -11.08 -6.73
C MET A 1 -5.99 -10.43 -5.94
N LYS A 2 -6.28 -9.51 -5.00
CA LYS A 2 -5.26 -8.90 -4.13
C LYS A 2 -4.88 -9.90 -3.04
N ASP A 3 -3.59 -10.24 -2.95
CA ASP A 3 -3.05 -10.94 -1.78
C ASP A 3 -2.99 -9.97 -0.59
N ARG A 4 -3.17 -10.50 0.63
CA ARG A 4 -3.22 -9.69 1.87
C ARG A 4 -2.27 -10.19 2.95
N ALA A 5 -1.34 -11.09 2.63
CA ALA A 5 -0.37 -11.62 3.60
C ALA A 5 0.40 -10.49 4.30
N CYS A 6 0.78 -9.44 3.56
CA CYS A 6 1.47 -8.27 4.13
C CYS A 6 0.68 -7.56 5.23
N VAL A 7 -0.66 -7.56 5.19
CA VAL A 7 -1.52 -6.93 6.20
C VAL A 7 -1.43 -7.69 7.52
N GLU A 8 -1.35 -9.02 7.47
CA GLU A 8 -1.28 -9.88 8.66
C GLU A 8 0.06 -9.72 9.41
N GLU A 9 1.12 -9.37 8.70
CA GLU A 9 2.47 -9.24 9.25
C GLU A 9 2.81 -7.81 9.73
N CYS A 10 2.01 -6.80 9.39
CA CYS A 10 2.29 -5.42 9.77
C CYS A 10 1.98 -5.16 11.26
N PRO A 11 2.98 -4.90 12.14
CA PRO A 11 2.75 -4.80 13.58
C PRO A 11 2.01 -3.51 14.00
N VAL A 12 1.97 -2.52 13.11
CA VAL A 12 1.31 -1.22 13.33
C VAL A 12 0.05 -1.07 12.48
N ASP A 13 -0.37 -2.13 11.77
CA ASP A 13 -1.60 -2.15 10.95
C ASP A 13 -1.66 -0.98 9.94
N CYS A 14 -0.53 -0.60 9.34
CA CYS A 14 -0.43 0.58 8.47
C CYS A 14 -0.62 0.30 6.97
N ILE A 15 -1.20 -0.84 6.59
CA ILE A 15 -1.40 -1.26 5.20
C ILE A 15 -2.90 -1.27 4.87
N TYR A 16 -3.34 -0.26 4.12
CA TYR A 16 -4.74 0.05 3.85
C TYR A 16 -5.18 -0.48 2.48
N GLU A 17 -6.45 -0.86 2.36
CA GLU A 17 -6.99 -1.46 1.15
C GLU A 17 -7.75 -0.43 0.30
N GLY A 18 -7.23 -0.11 -0.89
CA GLY A 18 -7.97 0.56 -1.96
C GLY A 18 -8.68 -0.43 -2.88
N ASP A 19 -9.30 0.01 -3.97
CA ASP A 19 -10.02 -0.91 -4.86
C ASP A 19 -9.05 -1.79 -5.66
N ARG A 20 -7.94 -1.22 -6.13
CA ARG A 20 -7.02 -1.91 -7.05
C ARG A 20 -5.74 -2.41 -6.40
N THR A 21 -5.23 -1.71 -5.38
CA THR A 21 -4.01 -2.09 -4.66
C THR A 21 -4.16 -1.88 -3.16
N LEU A 22 -3.12 -2.26 -2.41
CA LEU A 22 -2.92 -1.90 -1.02
C LEU A 22 -1.91 -0.75 -0.93
N TYR A 23 -2.02 0.05 0.13
CA TYR A 23 -1.24 1.27 0.35
C TYR A 23 -0.61 1.27 1.75
N ILE A 24 0.70 1.47 1.84
CA ILE A 24 1.43 1.63 3.09
C ILE A 24 1.37 3.11 3.50
N HIS A 25 0.89 3.39 4.70
CA HIS A 25 0.87 4.75 5.22
C HIS A 25 2.29 5.19 5.63
N PRO A 26 2.87 6.24 5.00
CA PRO A 26 4.27 6.61 5.22
C PRO A 26 4.56 7.06 6.66
N ASP A 27 3.68 7.87 7.25
CA ASP A 27 3.90 8.36 8.63
C ASP A 27 3.57 7.32 9.74
N GLU A 28 2.88 6.23 9.42
CA GLU A 28 2.57 5.17 10.37
C GLU A 28 3.55 4.00 10.25
N CYS A 29 4.19 3.84 9.10
CA CYS A 29 5.23 2.83 8.90
C CYS A 29 6.40 3.09 9.84
N VAL A 30 6.90 2.00 10.44
CA VAL A 30 8.03 2.04 11.39
C VAL A 30 9.21 1.21 10.91
N ASP A 31 9.29 0.98 9.60
CA ASP A 31 10.40 0.28 8.93
C ASP A 31 10.73 -1.10 9.52
N CYS A 32 9.71 -1.84 9.95
CA CYS A 32 9.90 -3.15 10.56
C CYS A 32 10.30 -4.26 9.57
N GLY A 33 10.00 -4.06 8.27
CA GLY A 33 10.34 -5.00 7.19
C GLY A 33 9.56 -6.31 7.13
N ALA A 34 8.60 -6.56 8.03
CA ALA A 34 7.90 -7.85 8.11
C ALA A 34 6.99 -8.15 6.90
N CYS A 35 6.48 -7.11 6.24
CA CYS A 35 5.56 -7.23 5.11
C CYS A 35 6.25 -7.58 3.79
N GLU A 36 7.51 -7.21 3.59
CA GLU A 36 8.28 -7.41 2.36
C GLU A 36 8.45 -8.89 1.98
N PRO A 37 8.98 -9.77 2.85
CA PRO A 37 9.30 -11.15 2.47
C PRO A 37 8.06 -12.05 2.29
N VAL A 38 6.87 -11.59 2.71
CA VAL A 38 5.63 -12.36 2.60
C VAL A 38 4.80 -12.04 1.36
N CYS A 39 5.17 -11.00 0.61
CA CYS A 39 4.45 -10.66 -0.61
C CYS A 39 4.78 -11.68 -1.73
N PRO A 40 3.82 -12.47 -2.22
CA PRO A 40 4.10 -13.55 -3.18
C PRO A 40 4.49 -13.05 -4.58
N VAL A 41 4.31 -11.76 -4.84
CA VAL A 41 4.61 -11.08 -6.11
C VAL A 41 5.66 -9.98 -5.96
N GLU A 42 6.37 -9.95 -4.81
CA GLU A 42 7.49 -9.02 -4.56
C GLU A 42 7.12 -7.54 -4.79
N ALA A 43 5.92 -7.12 -4.39
CA ALA A 43 5.41 -5.76 -4.65
C ALA A 43 5.80 -4.71 -3.59
N ILE A 44 6.51 -5.09 -2.53
CA ILE A 44 6.83 -4.23 -1.39
C ILE A 44 8.34 -4.00 -1.36
N TYR A 45 8.73 -2.74 -1.29
CA TYR A 45 10.12 -2.28 -1.25
C TYR A 45 10.28 -1.25 -0.13
N TYR A 46 11.50 -1.12 0.39
CA TYR A 46 11.88 0.11 1.11
C TYR A 46 11.89 1.28 0.12
N GLU A 47 11.62 2.50 0.58
CA GLU A 47 11.53 3.69 -0.28
C GLU A 47 12.77 3.87 -1.17
N ASP A 48 13.96 3.69 -0.59
CA ASP A 48 15.25 3.81 -1.30
C ASP A 48 15.52 2.67 -2.30
N ASP A 49 14.78 1.56 -2.21
CA ASP A 49 14.95 0.36 -3.02
C ASP A 49 13.88 0.21 -4.12
N VAL A 50 12.94 1.16 -4.23
CA VAL A 50 11.91 1.15 -5.28
C VAL A 50 12.58 1.29 -6.66
N PRO A 51 12.34 0.34 -7.60
CA PRO A 51 12.83 0.47 -8.98
C PRO A 51 12.38 1.79 -9.64
N GLU A 52 13.27 2.38 -10.45
CA GLU A 52 13.03 3.70 -11.06
C GLU A 52 11.72 3.75 -11.86
N GLU A 53 11.38 2.65 -12.56
CA GLU A 53 10.13 2.50 -13.31
C GLU A 53 8.85 2.55 -12.45
N TRP A 54 8.97 2.35 -11.14
CA TRP A 54 7.86 2.33 -10.18
C TRP A 54 7.96 3.47 -9.16
N SER A 55 8.84 4.45 -9.38
CA SER A 55 9.02 5.60 -8.48
C SER A 55 7.72 6.37 -8.18
N GLU A 56 6.77 6.44 -9.13
CA GLU A 56 5.46 7.08 -8.90
C GLU A 56 4.62 6.40 -7.80
N TYR A 57 4.89 5.13 -7.47
CA TYR A 57 4.18 4.43 -6.40
C TYR A 57 4.52 4.97 -5.02
N ILE A 58 5.69 5.58 -4.81
CA ILE A 58 6.04 6.23 -3.53
C ILE A 58 5.03 7.35 -3.25
N THR A 59 4.83 8.23 -4.23
CA THR A 59 3.85 9.31 -4.16
C THR A 59 2.43 8.77 -4.03
N ALA A 60 2.08 7.73 -4.79
CA ALA A 60 0.76 7.12 -4.74
C ALA A 60 0.40 6.56 -3.35
N ASN A 61 1.39 6.02 -2.61
CA ASN A 61 1.20 5.57 -1.24
C ASN A 61 0.91 6.75 -0.30
N ALA A 62 1.61 7.86 -0.43
CA ALA A 62 1.35 9.05 0.39
C ALA A 62 0.00 9.70 0.06
N GLU A 63 -0.26 9.99 -1.22
CA GLU A 63 -1.47 10.71 -1.69
C GLU A 63 -2.78 9.98 -1.34
N PHE A 64 -2.75 8.66 -1.17
CA PHE A 64 -3.93 7.88 -0.78
C PHE A 64 -4.54 8.39 0.54
N PHE A 65 -3.69 8.94 1.41
CA PHE A 65 -4.03 9.39 2.76
C PHE A 65 -4.34 10.89 2.85
N ASP A 66 -4.25 11.67 1.78
CA ASP A 66 -4.48 13.13 1.80
C ASP A 66 -5.82 13.51 2.46
N ASP A 67 -6.89 12.76 2.18
CA ASP A 67 -8.21 12.97 2.79
C ASP A 67 -8.44 12.16 4.08
N LEU A 68 -7.65 11.11 4.30
CA LEU A 68 -7.83 10.18 5.42
C LEU A 68 -7.02 10.60 6.66
N GLY A 69 -5.97 11.40 6.46
CA GLY A 69 -4.95 11.68 7.47
C GLY A 69 -4.23 10.40 7.88
N SER A 70 -3.87 10.30 9.16
CA SER A 70 -3.32 9.09 9.79
C SER A 70 -4.39 8.42 10.65
N PRO A 71 -5.10 7.41 10.14
CA PRO A 71 -6.15 6.73 10.88
C PRO A 71 -5.57 6.01 12.10
N GLY A 72 -4.37 5.42 12.02
CA GLY A 72 -3.72 4.62 13.05
C GLY A 72 -4.21 3.17 13.11
N GLY A 73 -4.36 2.54 11.93
CA GLY A 73 -4.76 1.14 11.77
C GLY A 73 -5.75 0.94 10.62
N ALA A 74 -5.45 0.03 9.69
CA ALA A 74 -6.28 -0.33 8.55
C ALA A 74 -7.48 -1.21 8.92
N ALA A 75 -7.37 -2.08 9.94
CA ALA A 75 -8.42 -3.02 10.31
C ALA A 75 -9.75 -2.34 10.69
N LYS A 76 -9.70 -1.13 11.23
CA LYS A 76 -10.90 -0.33 11.57
C LYS A 76 -11.52 0.40 10.37
N MET A 77 -10.76 0.60 9.30
CA MET A 77 -11.21 1.32 8.10
C MET A 77 -11.84 0.34 7.10
N GLY A 78 -11.30 -0.87 7.01
CA GLY A 78 -11.69 -1.82 5.95
C GLY A 78 -11.33 -1.28 4.55
N PRO A 79 -11.92 -1.85 3.49
CA PRO A 79 -11.75 -1.35 2.12
C PRO A 79 -12.28 0.08 1.98
N THR A 80 -11.46 0.99 1.43
CA THR A 80 -11.81 2.41 1.36
C THR A 80 -12.71 2.78 0.17
N GLY A 81 -12.82 1.91 -0.84
CA GLY A 81 -13.63 2.19 -2.04
C GLY A 81 -13.04 3.27 -2.95
N LYS A 82 -11.72 3.51 -2.84
CA LYS A 82 -11.01 4.50 -3.66
C LYS A 82 -9.58 4.05 -3.95
N ASP A 83 -8.99 4.63 -4.99
CA ASP A 83 -7.56 4.63 -5.28
C ASP A 83 -7.17 6.05 -5.70
N VAL A 84 -5.87 6.37 -5.61
CA VAL A 84 -5.35 7.64 -6.14
C VAL A 84 -5.50 7.71 -7.67
N PRO A 85 -5.56 8.91 -8.28
CA PRO A 85 -5.81 9.06 -9.71
C PRO A 85 -4.84 8.28 -10.61
N PHE A 86 -3.55 8.26 -10.26
CA PHE A 86 -2.53 7.47 -10.96
C PHE A 86 -2.91 5.99 -11.02
N ILE A 87 -3.18 5.38 -9.86
CA ILE A 87 -3.55 3.97 -9.78
C ILE A 87 -4.87 3.74 -10.50
N ALA A 88 -5.90 4.55 -10.26
CA ALA A 88 -7.21 4.38 -10.88
C ALA A 88 -7.18 4.41 -12.42
N ALA A 89 -6.23 5.13 -13.02
CA ALA A 89 -6.10 5.29 -14.47
C ALA A 89 -5.32 4.16 -15.17
N LEU A 90 -4.56 3.34 -14.43
CA LEU A 90 -3.78 2.25 -15.01
C LEU A 90 -4.70 1.24 -15.74
N PRO A 91 -4.28 0.66 -16.88
CA PRO A 91 -5.06 -0.38 -17.56
C PRO A 91 -5.37 -1.57 -16.64
N PRO A 92 -6.42 -2.36 -16.91
CA PRO A 92 -6.65 -3.63 -16.21
C PRO A 92 -5.42 -4.54 -16.31
N GLN A 93 -5.03 -5.16 -15.19
CA GLN A 93 -3.86 -6.04 -15.09
C GLN A 93 -4.29 -7.41 -14.60
N GLY A 94 -3.78 -8.47 -15.23
CA GLY A 94 -4.17 -9.86 -14.98
C GLY A 94 -5.49 -10.24 -15.65
N GLU A 95 -5.52 -11.40 -16.30
CA GLU A 95 -6.77 -12.12 -16.63
C GLU A 95 -7.31 -12.87 -15.40
#